data_AF-A0A974SYL2-F1
#
_entry.id   AF-A0A974SYL2-F1
#
_cell.length_a   1.000
_cell.length_b   1.000
_cell.length_c   1.000
_cell.angle_alpha   90.00
_cell.angle_beta   90.00
_cell.angle_gamma   90.00
#
_symmetry.space_group_name_H-M   'P 1'
#
loop_
_entity.id
_entity.type
_entity.pdbx_description
1 polymer ?
#
loop_
_entity_poly.entity_id
_entity_poly.type
_entity_poly.pdbx_seq_one_letter_code
_entity_poly.pdbx_strand_id
1 'polypeptide(L)'
;MDDETVQDWDQFILRFTKLQDAMGARLYPALLAYLQEPYEDRPMLDKLHRLEKLAFLESVDEWHTLRAVRNHFAHDYPEDDALKAAYLNEAVGAVQILNALLARVEPVIQPLLK
;
A
#
# COMPACT_ATOMS: atom_id res chain seq x y z
N MET A 1 -24.42 11.33 8.36
CA MET A 1 -23.08 11.95 8.47
C MET A 1 -23.22 13.35 7.93
N ASP A 2 -22.58 14.34 8.54
CA ASP A 2 -22.52 15.67 7.92
C ASP A 2 -21.56 15.64 6.71
N ASP A 3 -21.64 16.69 5.88
CA ASP A 3 -20.85 16.78 4.65
C ASP A 3 -19.34 16.80 4.93
N GLU A 4 -18.93 17.36 6.08
CA GLU A 4 -17.53 17.38 6.52
C GLU A 4 -17.01 15.96 6.78
N THR A 5 -17.75 15.15 7.54
CA THR A 5 -17.36 13.75 7.80
C THR A 5 -17.28 12.95 6.50
N VAL A 6 -18.21 13.17 5.56
CA VAL A 6 -18.18 12.49 4.25
C VAL A 6 -16.92 12.87 3.48
N GLN A 7 -16.58 14.16 3.44
CA GLN A 7 -15.37 14.66 2.79
C GLN A 7 -14.09 14.11 3.42
N ASP A 8 -14.04 13.96 4.74
CA ASP A 8 -12.90 13.37 5.43
C ASP A 8 -12.66 11.91 5.03
N TRP A 9 -13.73 11.12 4.90
CA TRP A 9 -13.64 9.74 4.42
C TRP A 9 -13.17 9.66 2.97
N ASP A 10 -13.70 10.51 2.08
CA ASP A 10 -13.25 10.55 0.69
C ASP A 10 -11.76 10.90 0.61
N GLN A 11 -11.31 11.87 1.41
CA GLN A 11 -9.91 12.26 1.46
C GLN A 11 -9.03 11.15 2.04
N PHE A 12 -9.50 10.44 3.06
CA PHE A 12 -8.82 9.27 3.61
C PHE A 12 -8.63 8.19 2.55
N ILE A 13 -9.69 7.78 1.87
CA ILE A 13 -9.65 6.75 0.81
C ILE A 13 -8.68 7.17 -0.29
N LEU A 14 -8.78 8.41 -0.76
CA LEU A 14 -7.89 8.94 -1.79
C LEU A 14 -6.41 8.86 -1.38
N ARG A 15 -6.08 9.18 -0.13
CA ARG A 15 -4.70 9.16 0.37
C ARG A 15 -4.20 7.73 0.58
N PHE A 16 -5.04 6.87 1.15
CA PHE A 16 -4.72 5.45 1.37
C PHE A 16 -4.40 4.74 0.04
N THR A 17 -5.31 4.85 -0.94
CA THR A 17 -5.14 4.21 -2.26
C THR A 17 -3.89 4.70 -2.98
N LYS A 18 -3.67 6.03 -3.01
CA LYS A 18 -2.46 6.62 -3.61
C LYS A 18 -1.17 6.16 -2.95
N LEU A 19 -1.16 6.02 -1.62
CA LEU A 19 0.03 5.56 -0.91
C LEU A 19 0.36 4.11 -1.25
N GLN A 20 -0.63 3.21 -1.20
CA GLN A 20 -0.47 1.81 -1.58
C GLN A 20 0.03 1.67 -3.03
N ASP A 21 -0.56 2.42 -3.96
CA ASP A 21 -0.14 2.42 -5.37
C ASP A 21 1.27 2.96 -5.57
N ALA A 22 1.63 4.07 -4.90
CA ALA A 22 2.97 4.66 -5.00
C ALA A 22 4.04 3.70 -4.46
N MET A 23 3.75 2.99 -3.37
CA MET A 23 4.64 1.99 -2.82
C MET A 23 4.90 0.86 -3.83
N GLY A 24 3.84 0.29 -4.39
CA GLY A 24 3.96 -0.82 -5.33
C GLY A 24 4.60 -0.43 -6.67
N ALA A 25 4.18 0.69 -7.24
CA ALA A 25 4.58 1.08 -8.59
C ALA A 25 5.93 1.80 -8.65
N ARG A 26 6.36 2.45 -7.55
CA ARG A 26 7.54 3.32 -7.56
C ARG A 26 8.54 2.96 -6.46
N LEU A 27 8.11 2.90 -5.20
CA LEU A 27 9.02 2.67 -4.07
C LEU A 27 9.75 1.34 -4.18
N TYR A 28 9.00 0.25 -4.37
CA TYR A 28 9.54 -1.10 -4.40
C TYR A 28 10.47 -1.35 -5.60
N PRO A 29 10.11 -0.99 -6.85
CA PRO A 29 11.07 -1.03 -7.95
C PRO A 29 12.32 -0.19 -7.71
N ALA A 30 12.17 1.03 -7.19
CA ALA A 30 13.31 1.91 -6.94
C ALA A 30 14.23 1.37 -5.83
N LEU A 31 13.66 0.77 -4.79
CA LEU A 31 14.42 0.14 -3.72
C LEU A 31 15.26 -1.02 -4.23
N LEU A 32 14.68 -1.90 -5.04
CA LEU A 32 15.42 -3.02 -5.64
C LEU A 32 16.54 -2.52 -6.56
N ALA A 33 16.27 -1.51 -7.39
CA ALA A 33 17.29 -0.91 -8.24
C ALA A 33 18.42 -0.26 -7.43
N TYR A 34 18.09 0.42 -6.33
CA TYR A 34 19.08 1.00 -5.41
C TYR A 34 19.99 -0.05 -4.78
N LEU A 35 19.42 -1.20 -4.42
CA LEU A 35 20.14 -2.36 -3.89
C LEU A 35 20.87 -3.16 -4.97
N GLN A 36 20.83 -2.72 -6.23
CA GLN A 36 21.43 -3.39 -7.39
C GLN A 36 20.90 -4.83 -7.59
N GLU A 37 19.65 -5.06 -7.22
CA GLU A 37 18.96 -6.32 -7.46
C GLU A 37 18.55 -6.40 -8.95
N PRO A 38 18.88 -7.51 -9.67
CA PRO A 38 18.63 -7.65 -11.11
C PRO A 38 17.15 -7.99 -11.41
N TYR A 39 16.25 -7.10 -11.00
CA TYR A 39 14.80 -7.30 -11.00
C TYR A 39 14.02 -6.25 -11.79
N GLU A 40 14.68 -5.33 -12.50
CA GLU A 40 14.06 -4.21 -13.21
C GLU A 40 12.93 -4.67 -14.14
N ASP A 41 13.22 -5.68 -14.97
CA ASP A 41 12.30 -6.25 -15.96
C ASP A 41 11.49 -7.46 -15.44
N ARG A 42 11.58 -7.75 -14.14
CA ARG A 42 10.87 -8.87 -13.54
C ARG A 42 9.40 -8.52 -13.24
N PRO A 43 8.49 -9.50 -13.32
CA PRO A 43 7.12 -9.35 -12.85
C PRO A 43 7.04 -8.83 -11.41
N MET A 44 5.94 -8.14 -11.06
CA MET A 44 5.76 -7.60 -9.72
C MET A 44 5.81 -8.68 -8.63
N LEU A 45 5.26 -9.87 -8.89
CA LEU A 45 5.29 -10.97 -7.91
C LEU A 45 6.72 -11.38 -7.55
N ASP A 46 7.61 -11.48 -8.53
CA ASP A 46 9.02 -11.79 -8.30
C ASP A 46 9.71 -10.71 -7.46
N LYS A 47 9.39 -9.44 -7.74
CA LYS A 47 9.86 -8.29 -6.95
C LYS A 47 9.40 -8.39 -5.49
N LEU A 48 8.14 -8.74 -5.26
CA LEU A 48 7.59 -8.91 -3.90
C LEU A 48 8.27 -10.05 -3.15
N HIS A 49 8.43 -11.23 -3.77
CA HIS A 49 9.18 -12.33 -3.15
C HIS A 49 10.63 -11.94 -2.85
N ARG A 50 11.25 -11.09 -3.69
CA ARG A 50 12.60 -10.61 -3.40
C ARG A 50 12.62 -9.67 -2.19
N LEU A 51 11.69 -8.73 -2.11
CA LEU A 51 11.56 -7.79 -0.99
C LEU A 51 11.25 -8.50 0.33
N GLU A 52 10.45 -9.55 0.30
CA GLU A 52 10.20 -10.44 1.45
C GLU A 52 11.50 -11.11 1.92
N LYS A 53 12.28 -11.70 1.01
CA LYS A 53 13.60 -12.28 1.34
C LYS A 53 14.61 -11.26 1.88
N LEU A 54 14.43 -9.98 1.53
CA LEU A 54 15.24 -8.87 2.02
C LEU A 54 14.67 -8.24 3.31
N ALA A 55 13.58 -8.78 3.86
CA ALA A 55 12.88 -8.31 5.05
C ALA A 55 12.23 -6.91 4.95
N PHE A 56 12.10 -6.36 3.73
CA PHE A 56 11.34 -5.12 3.47
C PHE A 56 9.83 -5.33 3.43
N LEU A 57 9.40 -6.56 3.12
CA LEU A 57 8.03 -7.03 3.28
C LEU A 57 8.00 -8.10 4.36
N GLU A 58 6.98 -8.11 5.20
CA GLU A 58 6.76 -9.20 6.16
C GLU A 58 6.33 -10.47 5.42
N SER A 59 5.33 -10.34 4.53
CA SER A 59 4.99 -11.38 3.58
C SER A 59 4.38 -10.83 2.29
N VAL A 60 4.47 -11.61 1.21
CA VAL A 60 3.77 -11.30 -0.04
C VAL A 60 2.24 -11.35 0.14
N ASP A 61 1.73 -12.23 1.00
CA ASP A 61 0.29 -12.35 1.29
C ASP A 61 -0.27 -11.11 2.00
N GLU A 62 0.49 -10.51 2.91
CA GLU A 62 0.12 -9.25 3.56
C GLU A 62 -0.01 -8.11 2.52
N TRP A 63 0.92 -8.06 1.55
CA TRP A 63 0.83 -7.11 0.45
C TRP A 63 -0.39 -7.36 -0.44
N HIS A 64 -0.73 -8.62 -0.71
CA HIS A 64 -1.94 -8.96 -1.44
C HIS A 64 -3.21 -8.55 -0.69
N THR A 65 -3.22 -8.67 0.64
CA THR A 65 -4.32 -8.20 1.49
C THR A 65 -4.50 -6.69 1.36
N LEU A 66 -3.43 -5.90 1.43
CA LEU A 66 -3.48 -4.45 1.19
C LEU A 66 -4.03 -4.11 -0.20
N ARG A 67 -3.62 -4.86 -1.23
CA ARG A 67 -4.14 -4.67 -2.60
C ARG A 67 -5.62 -5.01 -2.72
N ALA A 68 -6.11 -6.02 -2.01
CA ALA A 68 -7.53 -6.36 -1.99
C ALA A 68 -8.35 -5.20 -1.40
N VAL A 69 -7.92 -4.67 -0.25
CA VAL A 69 -8.52 -3.49 0.37
C VAL A 69 -8.51 -2.30 -0.57
N ARG A 70 -7.37 -1.99 -1.20
CA ARG A 70 -7.28 -0.92 -2.20
C ARG A 70 -8.25 -1.13 -3.36
N ASN A 71 -8.40 -2.37 -3.84
CA ASN A 71 -9.23 -2.69 -5.00
C ASN A 71 -10.73 -2.49 -4.72
N HIS A 72 -11.19 -2.55 -3.46
CA HIS A 72 -12.56 -2.20 -3.10
C HIS A 72 -12.91 -0.74 -3.47
N PHE A 73 -11.93 0.16 -3.42
CA PHE A 73 -12.10 1.58 -3.73
C PHE A 73 -11.73 1.96 -5.17
N ALA A 74 -11.22 1.01 -5.95
CA ALA A 74 -10.91 1.22 -7.37
C ALA A 74 -12.12 0.95 -8.30
N HIS A 75 -13.14 0.26 -7.78
CA HIS A 75 -14.39 0.00 -8.47
C HIS A 75 -15.49 0.92 -7.93
N ASP A 76 -16.55 1.13 -8.71
CA ASP A 76 -17.71 1.89 -8.26
C ASP A 76 -18.24 1.29 -6.95
N TYR A 77 -18.45 2.15 -5.95
CA TYR A 77 -18.88 1.75 -4.63
C TYR A 77 -20.14 0.88 -4.71
N PRO A 78 -20.23 -0.21 -3.93
CA PRO A 78 -21.46 -0.98 -3.84
C PRO A 78 -22.63 -0.08 -3.42
N GLU A 79 -23.85 -0.35 -3.90
CA GLU A 79 -25.02 0.40 -3.44
C GLU A 79 -25.36 0.12 -1.96
N ASP A 80 -24.81 -0.94 -1.38
CA ASP A 80 -25.01 -1.35 0.00
C ASP A 80 -24.14 -0.55 0.99
N ASP A 81 -24.79 0.23 1.85
CA ASP A 81 -24.15 1.04 2.88
C ASP A 81 -23.41 0.22 3.96
N ALA A 82 -23.88 -0.99 4.28
CA ALA A 82 -23.20 -1.85 5.23
C ALA A 82 -21.86 -2.34 4.65
N LEU A 83 -21.83 -2.60 3.34
CA LEU A 83 -20.62 -3.01 2.65
C LEU A 83 -19.61 -1.86 2.54
N LYS A 84 -20.07 -0.63 2.27
CA LYS A 84 -19.22 0.58 2.32
C LYS A 84 -18.57 0.75 3.70
N ALA A 85 -19.37 0.62 4.77
CA ALA A 85 -18.86 0.72 6.13
C ALA A 85 -17.82 -0.38 6.44
N ALA A 86 -18.05 -1.61 5.98
CA ALA A 86 -17.09 -2.70 6.12
C ALA A 86 -15.75 -2.37 5.44
N TYR A 87 -15.76 -1.93 4.19
CA TYR A 87 -14.54 -1.55 3.46
C TYR A 87 -13.79 -0.40 4.11
N LEU A 88 -14.50 0.62 4.61
CA LEU A 88 -13.89 1.72 5.37
C LEU A 88 -13.16 1.21 6.61
N ASN A 89 -13.81 0.33 7.39
CA ASN A 89 -13.20 -0.25 8.58
C ASN A 89 -11.97 -1.11 8.23
N GLU A 90 -12.02 -1.89 7.16
CA GLU A 90 -10.87 -2.65 6.65
C GLU A 90 -9.71 -1.74 6.25
N ALA A 91 -10.00 -0.64 5.55
CA ALA A 91 -8.99 0.35 5.16
C ALA A 91 -8.33 1.01 6.38
N VAL A 92 -9.12 1.37 7.40
CA VAL A 92 -8.59 1.92 8.65
C VAL A 92 -7.67 0.91 9.34
N GLY A 93 -8.07 -0.36 9.43
CA GLY A 93 -7.23 -1.43 9.98
C GLY A 93 -5.94 -1.63 9.19
N ALA A 94 -6.02 -1.54 7.86
CA ALA A 94 -4.89 -1.70 6.94
C ALA A 94 -3.82 -0.58 7.05
N VAL A 95 -4.17 0.59 7.61
CA VAL A 95 -3.21 1.70 7.78
C VAL A 95 -1.98 1.27 8.60
N GLN A 96 -2.19 0.47 9.65
CA GLN A 96 -1.08 0.03 10.51
C GLN A 96 -0.08 -0.83 9.73
N ILE A 97 -0.58 -1.71 8.87
CA ILE A 97 0.24 -2.56 8.02
C ILE A 97 1.03 -1.70 7.03
N LEU A 98 0.35 -0.78 6.34
CA LEU A 98 1.00 0.09 5.35
C LEU A 98 2.11 0.94 5.97
N ASN A 99 1.88 1.48 7.17
CA ASN A 99 2.89 2.22 7.94
C ASN A 99 4.07 1.33 8.37
N ALA A 100 3.80 0.10 8.81
CA ALA A 100 4.85 -0.83 9.20
C ALA A 100 5.76 -1.19 8.02
N LEU A 101 5.20 -1.36 6.81
CA LEU A 101 5.97 -1.59 5.60
C LEU A 101 6.84 -0.38 5.23
N LEU A 102 6.31 0.84 5.31
CA LEU A 102 7.10 2.06 5.07
C LEU A 102 8.27 2.20 6.05
N ALA A 103 8.02 1.94 7.34
CA ALA A 103 9.04 2.03 8.39
C ALA A 103 10.23 1.08 8.15
N ARG A 104 10.02 -0.05 7.45
CA ARG A 104 11.11 -0.97 7.08
C ARG A 104 12.02 -0.40 5.99
N VAL A 105 11.49 0.45 5.12
CA VAL A 105 12.25 1.05 4.03
C VAL A 105 12.95 2.35 4.47
N GLU A 106 12.40 3.05 5.46
CA GLU A 106 12.89 4.34 5.94
C GLU A 106 14.40 4.38 6.26
N PRO A 107 15.01 3.40 6.97
CA PRO A 107 16.44 3.42 7.28
C PRO A 107 17.34 3.41 6.03
N VAL A 108 16.86 2.87 4.92
CA VAL A 108 17.58 2.81 3.64
C VAL A 108 17.45 4.14 2.88
N ILE A 109 16.32 4.83 3.02
CA ILE A 109 16.04 6.09 2.33
C ILE A 109 16.62 7.30 3.08
N GLN A 110 16.61 7.31 4.42
CA GLN A 110 17.05 8.48 5.19
C GLN A 110 18.45 9.02 4.80
N PRO A 111 19.46 8.17 4.50
CA PRO A 111 20.75 8.65 4.02
C PRO A 111 20.71 9.39 2.67
N LEU A 112 19.68 9.16 1.85
CA LEU A 112 19.51 9.73 0.50
C LEU A 112 18.80 11.08 0.48
N LEU A 113 18.17 11.48 1.59
CA LEU A 113 17.42 12.74 1.72
C LEU A 113 18.26 13.90 2.33
N LYS A 114 19.55 13.65 2.58
CA LYS A 114 20.53 14.65 3.03
C LYS A 114 21.32 15.18 1.86
#